data_AF-A0A3M6AA49-F1
#
_entry.id   AF-A0A3M6AA49-F1
#
_cell.length_a   1.000
_cell.length_b   1.000
_cell.length_c   1.000
_cell.angle_alpha   90.00
_cell.angle_beta   90.00
_cell.angle_gamma   90.00
#
_symmetry.space_group_name_H-M   'P 1'
#
loop_
_entity.id
_entity.type
_entity.pdbx_description
1 polymer ?
#
loop_
_entity_poly.entity_id
_entity_poly.type
_entity_poly.pdbx_seq_one_letter_code
_entity_poly.pdbx_strand_id
1 'polypeptide(L)'
;MAHYGLTVEEAGVMRAVDSLRDAAQHWFVVVAEDLLYLSTRALITAFDAYLLRALEVTLNDHIPARVLPVSTMPPGDFEFLVDREYNLVKELLEPGRRQRDEARGRIRSMLAMESIAVDEVEVSERDIDRIEKAVRAGQGINEVFPRLSTVGTRTDGDGVNLVVHFTKKEGAPVRYIGGDDPADAAAVRELDLQKKFYVGATDLAKRLGLTPPKAKALRVHLGIDEDFGCHHVFEFGSTRISRFSDNAFRKMREALDNLDIEQIWQAHRR
;
A
#
# COMPACT_ATOMS: atom_id res chain seq x y z
N MET A 1 -0.08 -15.40 -1.14
CA MET A 1 -1.56 -15.35 -1.11
C MET A 1 -2.12 -15.65 -2.49
N ALA A 2 -3.38 -16.09 -2.60
CA ALA A 2 -4.05 -16.19 -3.90
C ALA A 2 -4.19 -14.78 -4.50
N HIS A 3 -3.55 -14.52 -5.64
CA HIS A 3 -3.84 -13.34 -6.44
C HIS A 3 -5.16 -13.63 -7.16
N TYR A 4 -6.27 -13.15 -6.61
CA TYR A 4 -7.62 -13.32 -7.16
C TYR A 4 -7.84 -12.53 -8.48
N GLY A 5 -6.81 -12.39 -9.32
CA GLY A 5 -6.87 -11.64 -10.58
C GLY A 5 -6.99 -10.12 -10.44
N LEU A 6 -6.82 -9.57 -9.24
CA LEU A 6 -6.79 -8.12 -8.99
C LEU A 6 -5.46 -7.50 -9.42
N THR A 7 -5.53 -6.33 -10.04
CA THR A 7 -4.38 -5.44 -10.27
C THR A 7 -3.88 -4.85 -8.94
N VAL A 8 -2.68 -4.28 -8.95
CA VAL A 8 -2.08 -3.66 -7.76
C VAL A 8 -2.93 -2.47 -7.29
N GLU A 9 -3.44 -1.68 -8.23
CA GLU A 9 -4.27 -0.51 -7.99
C GLU A 9 -5.63 -0.91 -7.39
N GLU A 10 -6.32 -1.91 -7.98
CA GLU A 10 -7.59 -2.42 -7.45
C GLU A 10 -7.43 -2.98 -6.03
N ALA A 11 -6.36 -3.76 -5.78
CA ALA A 11 -6.06 -4.29 -4.46
C ALA A 11 -5.78 -3.17 -3.44
N GLY A 12 -5.07 -2.12 -3.85
CA GLY A 12 -4.82 -0.92 -3.03
C GLY A 12 -6.10 -0.23 -2.60
N VAL A 13 -7.02 0.02 -3.54
CA VAL A 13 -8.32 0.65 -3.25
C VAL A 13 -9.15 -0.20 -2.30
N MET A 14 -9.24 -1.51 -2.54
CA MET A 14 -10.02 -2.41 -1.67
C MET A 14 -9.46 -2.45 -0.24
N ARG A 15 -8.13 -2.52 -0.07
CA ARG A 15 -7.50 -2.48 1.26
C ARG A 15 -7.72 -1.16 2.00
N ALA A 16 -7.68 -0.04 1.29
CA ALA A 16 -7.90 1.26 1.90
C ALA A 16 -9.33 1.37 2.44
N VAL A 17 -10.34 0.96 1.66
CA VAL A 17 -11.73 0.97 2.13
C VAL A 17 -11.96 -0.05 3.25
N ASP A 18 -11.34 -1.23 3.20
CA ASP A 18 -11.42 -2.20 4.29
C ASP A 18 -10.78 -1.66 5.59
N SER A 19 -9.66 -0.95 5.48
CA SER A 19 -9.02 -0.27 6.62
C SER A 19 -9.92 0.82 7.22
N LEU A 20 -10.60 1.62 6.39
CA LEU A 20 -11.57 2.61 6.85
C LEU A 20 -12.77 1.95 7.53
N ARG A 21 -13.26 0.84 6.97
CA ARG A 21 -14.37 0.05 7.52
C ARG A 21 -14.01 -0.53 8.88
N ASP A 22 -12.86 -1.18 9.00
CA ASP A 22 -12.36 -1.77 10.26
C ASP A 22 -12.24 -0.69 11.34
N ALA A 23 -11.63 0.45 11.01
CA ALA A 23 -11.52 1.58 11.93
C ALA A 23 -12.88 2.16 12.36
N ALA A 24 -13.87 2.20 11.45
CA ALA A 24 -15.22 2.63 11.77
C ALA A 24 -15.92 1.69 12.74
N GLN A 25 -15.71 0.37 12.65
CA GLN A 25 -16.25 -0.61 13.60
C GLN A 25 -15.71 -0.41 15.02
N HIS A 26 -14.51 0.16 15.13
CA HIS A 26 -13.88 0.49 16.41
C HIS A 26 -14.08 1.96 16.84
N TRP A 27 -14.91 2.75 16.14
CA TRP A 27 -15.17 4.17 16.42
C TRP A 27 -13.93 5.06 16.44
N PHE A 28 -12.90 4.72 15.66
CA PHE A 28 -11.59 5.41 15.68
C PHE A 28 -11.28 6.19 14.40
N VAL A 29 -12.28 6.49 13.58
CA VAL A 29 -12.09 7.13 12.27
C VAL A 29 -12.98 8.36 12.11
N VAL A 30 -12.42 9.39 11.48
CA VAL A 30 -13.14 10.57 11.04
C VAL A 30 -12.75 10.78 9.58
N VAL A 31 -13.69 10.52 8.66
CA VAL A 31 -13.46 10.66 7.22
C VAL A 31 -14.19 11.90 6.72
N ALA A 32 -13.47 12.83 6.11
CA ALA A 32 -14.11 13.97 5.45
C ALA A 32 -14.98 13.49 4.28
N GLU A 33 -16.12 14.13 4.05
CA GLU A 33 -17.10 13.72 3.02
C GLU A 33 -16.46 13.62 1.62
N ASP A 34 -15.61 14.58 1.26
CA ASP A 34 -14.93 14.58 -0.04
C ASP A 34 -13.94 13.40 -0.19
N LEU A 35 -13.29 13.00 0.91
CA LEU A 35 -12.38 11.86 0.94
C LEU A 35 -13.14 10.53 0.92
N LEU A 36 -14.28 10.46 1.61
CA LEU A 36 -15.19 9.34 1.56
C LEU A 36 -15.72 9.17 0.13
N TYR A 37 -16.17 10.26 -0.50
CA TYR A 37 -16.63 10.29 -1.88
C TYR A 37 -15.59 9.68 -2.83
N LEU A 38 -14.35 10.17 -2.78
CA LEU A 38 -13.26 9.67 -3.62
C LEU A 38 -12.99 8.18 -3.39
N SER A 39 -12.92 7.75 -2.13
CA SER A 39 -12.63 6.36 -1.75
C SER A 39 -13.74 5.42 -2.23
N THR A 40 -15.01 5.79 -2.03
CA THR A 40 -16.16 5.01 -2.49
C THR A 40 -16.23 4.97 -4.01
N ARG A 41 -15.99 6.09 -4.70
CA ARG A 41 -16.05 6.13 -6.16
C ARG A 41 -14.91 5.33 -6.81
N ALA A 42 -13.71 5.39 -6.24
CA ALA A 42 -12.60 4.55 -6.66
C ALA A 42 -12.92 3.06 -6.45
N LEU A 43 -13.59 2.69 -5.34
CA LEU A 43 -13.99 1.30 -5.10
C LEU A 43 -15.01 0.82 -6.14
N ILE A 44 -16.03 1.62 -6.43
CA ILE A 44 -17.03 1.29 -7.47
C ILE A 44 -16.32 1.07 -8.82
N THR A 45 -15.40 1.97 -9.17
CA THR A 45 -14.61 1.88 -10.41
C THR A 45 -13.76 0.61 -10.46
N ALA A 46 -13.02 0.32 -9.40
CA ALA A 46 -12.18 -0.87 -9.28
C ALA A 46 -13.02 -2.16 -9.34
N PHE A 47 -14.19 -2.15 -8.71
CA PHE A 47 -15.09 -3.31 -8.69
C PHE A 47 -15.74 -3.57 -10.05
N ASP A 48 -16.18 -2.52 -10.75
CA ASP A 48 -16.74 -2.62 -12.11
C ASP A 48 -15.71 -3.15 -13.10
N ALA A 49 -14.48 -2.62 -13.05
CA ALA A 49 -13.37 -3.07 -13.89
C ALA A 49 -12.98 -4.54 -13.61
N TYR A 50 -12.99 -4.94 -12.34
CA TYR A 50 -12.75 -6.33 -11.95
C TYR A 50 -13.87 -7.26 -12.44
N LEU A 51 -15.14 -6.89 -12.25
CA LEU A 51 -16.29 -7.68 -12.70
C LEU A 51 -16.26 -7.88 -14.22
N LEU A 52 -16.02 -6.82 -14.98
CA LEU A 52 -15.95 -6.90 -16.44
C LEU A 52 -14.85 -7.86 -16.88
N ARG A 53 -13.67 -7.79 -16.24
CA ARG A 53 -12.53 -8.63 -16.58
C ARG A 53 -12.68 -10.09 -16.15
N ALA A 54 -13.28 -10.33 -14.98
CA ALA A 54 -13.35 -11.67 -14.37
C ALA A 54 -14.61 -12.43 -14.77
N LEU A 55 -15.71 -11.72 -15.03
CA LEU A 55 -17.05 -12.30 -15.21
C LEU A 55 -17.77 -11.80 -16.48
N GLU A 56 -17.15 -10.91 -17.26
CA GLU A 56 -17.74 -10.34 -18.48
C GLU A 56 -19.09 -9.62 -18.26
N VAL A 57 -19.30 -9.11 -17.05
CA VAL A 57 -20.49 -8.32 -16.67
C VAL A 57 -20.07 -7.00 -16.04
N THR A 58 -20.90 -5.98 -16.18
CA THR A 58 -20.71 -4.67 -15.55
C THR A 58 -21.65 -4.49 -14.36
N LEU A 59 -21.32 -3.59 -13.44
CA LEU A 59 -22.22 -3.17 -12.37
C LEU A 59 -23.55 -2.63 -12.92
N ASN A 60 -23.52 -1.97 -14.08
CA ASN A 60 -24.71 -1.43 -14.72
C ASN A 60 -25.70 -2.50 -15.22
N ASP A 61 -25.23 -3.72 -15.46
CA ASP A 61 -26.09 -4.85 -15.83
C ASP A 61 -26.95 -5.32 -14.64
N HIS A 62 -26.53 -5.00 -13.41
CA HIS A 62 -27.17 -5.44 -12.18
C HIS A 62 -27.77 -4.30 -11.35
N ILE A 63 -27.28 -3.07 -11.51
CA ILE A 63 -27.69 -1.90 -10.72
C ILE A 63 -27.94 -0.72 -11.66
N PRO A 64 -29.05 0.03 -11.52
CA PRO A 64 -29.30 1.19 -12.37
C PRO A 64 -28.21 2.27 -12.17
N ALA A 65 -27.69 2.84 -13.26
CA ALA A 65 -26.66 3.89 -13.25
C ALA A 65 -26.98 5.10 -12.32
N ARG A 66 -28.27 5.38 -12.13
CA ARG A 66 -28.81 6.45 -11.28
C ARG A 66 -28.75 6.17 -9.76
N VAL A 67 -28.38 4.96 -9.35
CA VAL A 67 -28.14 4.58 -7.95
C VAL A 67 -26.69 4.85 -7.53
N LEU A 68 -25.84 5.30 -8.45
CA LEU A 68 -24.45 5.68 -8.19
C LEU A 68 -24.17 7.20 -8.14
N PRO A 69 -24.94 8.05 -7.43
CA PRO A 69 -24.50 9.40 -7.09
C PRO A 69 -23.83 9.33 -5.71
N VAL A 70 -22.54 8.99 -5.67
CA VAL A 70 -21.76 9.49 -4.54
C VAL A 70 -21.59 10.98 -4.87
N SER A 71 -22.06 11.91 -4.02
CA SER A 71 -21.97 13.38 -4.14
C SER A 71 -22.52 14.13 -5.39
N THR A 72 -23.04 15.35 -5.16
CA THR A 72 -23.37 16.36 -6.18
C THR A 72 -22.29 17.45 -6.31
N MET A 73 -21.28 17.44 -5.43
CA MET A 73 -20.16 18.36 -5.50
C MET A 73 -19.07 17.75 -6.37
N PRO A 74 -18.57 18.45 -7.40
CA PRO A 74 -17.33 18.03 -8.05
C PRO A 74 -16.24 18.07 -6.98
N PRO A 75 -15.50 16.97 -6.75
CA PRO A 75 -14.37 17.01 -5.84
C PRO A 75 -13.40 18.08 -6.35
N GLY A 76 -12.82 18.86 -5.43
CA GLY A 76 -11.60 19.59 -5.76
C GLY A 76 -10.50 18.62 -6.19
N ASP A 77 -9.42 19.13 -6.76
CA ASP A 77 -8.23 18.32 -7.04
C ASP A 77 -7.82 17.53 -5.78
N PHE A 78 -7.40 16.28 -5.93
CA PHE A 78 -7.05 15.39 -4.82
C PHE A 78 -6.00 16.04 -3.90
N GLU A 79 -5.00 16.69 -4.50
CA GLU A 79 -3.96 17.42 -3.76
C GLU A 79 -4.56 18.49 -2.86
N PHE A 80 -5.52 19.27 -3.38
CA PHE A 80 -6.22 20.29 -2.61
C PHE A 80 -7.05 19.70 -1.46
N LEU A 81 -7.73 18.57 -1.68
CA LEU A 81 -8.53 17.92 -0.65
C LEU A 81 -7.67 17.38 0.50
N VAL A 82 -6.52 16.80 0.16
CA VAL A 82 -5.55 16.27 1.10
C VAL A 82 -4.85 17.40 1.87
N ASP A 83 -4.48 18.49 1.21
CA ASP A 83 -3.93 19.70 1.85
C ASP A 83 -4.92 20.33 2.83
N ARG A 84 -6.20 20.42 2.44
CA ARG A 84 -7.26 20.94 3.29
C ARG A 84 -7.43 20.08 4.54
N GLU A 85 -7.45 18.75 4.39
CA GLU A 85 -7.55 17.83 5.51
C GLU A 85 -6.34 17.92 6.45
N TYR A 86 -5.13 18.04 5.90
CA TYR A 86 -3.91 18.19 6.69
C TYR A 86 -3.89 19.48 7.51
N ASN A 87 -4.33 20.59 6.91
CA ASN A 87 -4.44 21.87 7.63
C ASN A 87 -5.44 21.78 8.78
N LEU A 88 -6.56 21.08 8.59
CA LEU A 88 -7.53 20.84 9.66
C LEU A 88 -6.93 19.99 10.79
N VAL A 89 -6.16 18.94 10.47
CA VAL A 89 -5.43 18.17 11.49
C VAL A 89 -4.48 19.06 12.29
N LYS A 90 -3.76 19.97 11.61
CA LYS A 90 -2.87 20.93 12.27
C LYS A 90 -3.63 21.85 13.23
N GLU A 91 -4.77 22.39 12.82
CA GLU A 91 -5.63 23.22 13.66
C GLU A 91 -6.14 22.44 14.89
N LEU A 92 -6.59 21.20 14.72
CA LEU A 92 -7.09 20.36 15.82
C LEU A 92 -6.00 20.01 16.85
N LEU A 93 -4.73 19.97 16.42
CA LEU A 93 -3.58 19.68 17.26
C LEU A 93 -2.98 20.92 17.94
N GLU A 94 -3.49 22.13 17.66
CA GLU A 94 -3.03 23.35 18.33
C GLU A 94 -3.17 23.26 19.87
N PRO A 95 -2.25 23.89 20.62
CA PRO A 95 -2.36 23.97 22.07
C PRO A 95 -3.71 24.55 22.52
N GLY A 96 -4.37 23.88 23.45
CA GLY A 96 -5.63 24.36 24.04
C GLY A 96 -6.92 23.92 23.33
N ARG A 97 -6.86 23.32 22.14
CA ARG A 97 -8.06 22.81 21.42
C ARG A 97 -8.72 21.61 22.08
N ARG A 98 -7.92 20.72 22.67
CA ARG A 98 -8.37 19.43 23.27
C ARG A 98 -9.13 18.52 22.28
N GLN A 99 -8.84 18.61 20.98
CA GLN A 99 -9.47 17.80 19.92
C GLN A 99 -8.53 16.71 19.36
N ARG A 100 -7.69 16.15 20.24
CA ARG A 100 -6.68 15.16 19.84
C ARG A 100 -7.30 13.92 19.20
N ASP A 101 -8.41 13.43 19.72
CA ASP A 101 -9.03 12.20 19.24
C ASP A 101 -9.61 12.37 17.83
N GLU A 102 -10.20 13.53 17.54
CA GLU A 102 -10.66 13.88 16.19
C GLU A 102 -9.48 13.97 15.21
N ALA A 103 -8.39 14.64 15.61
CA ALA A 103 -7.18 14.73 14.80
C ALA A 103 -6.61 13.34 14.48
N ARG A 104 -6.55 12.43 15.47
CA ARG A 104 -6.10 11.04 15.26
C ARG A 104 -7.03 10.27 14.32
N GLY A 105 -8.34 10.46 14.44
CA GLY A 105 -9.32 9.87 13.54
C GLY A 105 -9.13 10.30 12.08
N ARG A 106 -8.80 11.59 11.86
CA ARG A 106 -8.49 12.14 10.52
C ARG A 106 -7.14 11.67 9.98
N ILE A 107 -6.11 11.64 10.82
CA ILE A 107 -4.78 11.06 10.48
C ILE A 107 -4.94 9.62 10.01
N ARG A 108 -5.77 8.82 10.70
CA ARG A 108 -6.04 7.44 10.32
C ARG A 108 -6.68 7.34 8.92
N SER A 109 -7.63 8.21 8.61
CA SER A 109 -8.26 8.28 7.28
C SER A 109 -7.23 8.61 6.19
N MET A 110 -6.35 9.58 6.43
CA MET A 110 -5.28 9.93 5.49
C MET A 110 -4.26 8.79 5.32
N LEU A 111 -3.91 8.08 6.40
CA LEU A 111 -3.03 6.91 6.35
C LEU A 111 -3.63 5.75 5.55
N ALA A 112 -4.95 5.57 5.61
CA ALA A 112 -5.68 4.60 4.79
C ALA A 112 -5.67 4.98 3.31
N MET A 113 -5.79 6.28 2.98
CA MET A 113 -5.63 6.73 1.60
C MET A 113 -4.21 6.52 1.07
N GLU A 114 -3.21 6.73 1.92
CA GLU A 114 -1.81 6.49 1.57
C GLU A 114 -1.53 5.00 1.28
N SER A 115 -2.29 4.08 1.88
CA SER A 115 -2.14 2.63 1.61
C SER A 115 -2.69 2.22 0.24
N ILE A 116 -3.45 3.07 -0.46
CA ILE A 116 -3.84 2.84 -1.86
C ILE A 116 -2.59 2.76 -2.74
N ALA A 117 -1.58 3.59 -2.47
CA ALA A 117 -0.37 3.68 -3.27
C ALA A 117 0.60 2.50 -3.08
N VAL A 118 0.46 1.69 -2.03
CA VAL A 118 1.49 0.71 -1.63
C VAL A 118 0.90 -0.62 -1.20
N ASP A 119 1.58 -1.70 -1.58
CA ASP A 119 1.29 -3.04 -1.10
C ASP A 119 1.74 -3.26 0.36
N GLU A 120 0.89 -3.92 1.15
CA GLU A 120 1.23 -4.50 2.46
C GLU A 120 1.55 -3.50 3.59
N VAL A 121 0.71 -2.46 3.79
CA VAL A 121 0.84 -1.56 4.95
C VAL A 121 -0.46 -1.51 5.74
N GLU A 122 -0.45 -2.09 6.94
CA GLU A 122 -1.50 -1.87 7.94
C GLU A 122 -1.25 -0.54 8.68
N VAL A 123 -2.32 0.17 9.02
CA VAL A 123 -2.24 1.41 9.80
C VAL A 123 -2.08 1.07 11.28
N SER A 124 -0.92 1.38 11.87
CA SER A 124 -0.65 1.12 13.29
C SER A 124 -0.85 2.36 14.18
N GLU A 125 -1.11 2.17 15.48
CA GLU A 125 -1.15 3.28 16.45
C GLU A 125 0.20 4.01 16.56
N ARG A 126 1.32 3.31 16.32
CA ARG A 126 2.65 3.91 16.29
C ARG A 126 2.81 4.89 15.13
N ASP A 127 2.27 4.57 13.96
CA ASP A 127 2.26 5.48 12.82
C ASP A 127 1.45 6.74 13.13
N ILE A 128 0.31 6.58 13.80
CA ILE A 128 -0.53 7.71 14.21
C ILE A 128 0.22 8.59 15.22
N ASP A 129 0.86 8.01 16.23
CA ASP A 129 1.65 8.74 17.23
C ASP A 129 2.82 9.53 16.60
N ARG A 130 3.50 8.91 15.62
CA ARG A 130 4.61 9.51 14.88
C ARG A 130 4.15 10.69 14.04
N ILE A 131 3.04 10.52 13.31
CA ILE A 131 2.45 11.58 12.50
C ILE A 131 1.90 12.71 13.36
N GLU A 132 1.27 12.40 14.51
CA GLU A 132 0.82 13.42 15.45
C GLU A 132 2.00 14.30 15.91
N LYS A 133 3.14 13.68 16.24
CA LYS A 133 4.37 14.42 16.61
C LYS A 133 4.90 15.27 15.47
N ALA A 134 4.93 14.73 14.26
CA ALA A 134 5.38 15.41 13.04
C ALA A 134 4.54 16.66 12.74
N VAL A 135 3.21 16.54 12.80
CA VAL A 135 2.29 17.67 12.59
C VAL A 135 2.47 18.73 13.68
N ARG A 136 2.62 18.32 14.95
CA ARG A 136 2.90 19.24 16.07
C ARG A 136 4.24 19.96 15.92
N ALA A 137 5.23 19.32 15.29
CA ALA A 137 6.52 19.93 14.97
C ALA A 137 6.44 20.91 13.78
N GLY A 138 5.28 21.04 13.13
CA GLY A 138 5.06 21.96 12.02
C GLY A 138 5.61 21.47 10.68
N GLN A 139 5.87 20.17 10.55
CA GLN A 139 6.38 19.57 9.31
C GLN A 139 5.37 19.71 8.16
N GLY A 140 5.89 19.69 6.93
CA GLY A 140 5.07 19.81 5.72
C GLY A 140 4.36 18.50 5.38
N ILE A 141 3.21 18.57 4.69
CA ILE A 141 2.43 17.38 4.34
C ILE A 141 3.24 16.33 3.56
N ASN A 142 4.13 16.75 2.67
CA ASN A 142 4.98 15.85 1.89
C ASN A 142 6.04 15.13 2.74
N GLU A 143 6.39 15.66 3.91
CA GLU A 143 7.29 15.01 4.86
C GLU A 143 6.55 14.00 5.74
N VAL A 144 5.30 14.34 6.11
CA VAL A 144 4.46 13.55 7.00
C VAL A 144 3.72 12.41 6.27
N PHE A 145 3.31 12.67 5.03
CA PHE A 145 2.57 11.76 4.15
C PHE A 145 3.23 11.71 2.76
N PRO A 146 4.47 11.24 2.66
CA PRO A 146 5.25 11.29 1.42
C PRO A 146 4.57 10.56 0.27
N ARG A 147 3.80 9.50 0.52
CA ARG A 147 3.18 8.71 -0.55
C ARG A 147 1.80 9.22 -0.94
N LEU A 148 1.19 10.16 -0.20
CA LEU A 148 -0.01 10.84 -0.70
C LEU A 148 0.32 11.73 -1.90
N SER A 149 1.53 12.33 -1.93
CA SER A 149 2.02 13.11 -3.06
C SER A 149 2.16 12.29 -4.36
N THR A 150 2.29 10.97 -4.23
CA THR A 150 2.41 10.06 -5.38
C THR A 150 1.07 9.52 -5.87
N VAL A 151 -0.02 9.87 -5.19
CA VAL A 151 -1.37 9.50 -5.59
C VAL A 151 -1.93 10.60 -6.50
N GLY A 152 -2.06 10.30 -7.78
CA GLY A 152 -2.84 11.12 -8.70
C GLY A 152 -4.28 10.62 -8.79
N THR A 153 -5.24 11.52 -8.91
CA THR A 153 -6.58 11.16 -9.40
C THR A 153 -6.69 11.58 -10.86
N ARG A 154 -7.06 10.65 -11.72
CA ARG A 154 -7.54 10.98 -13.06
C ARG A 154 -9.05 10.90 -13.05
N THR A 155 -9.68 12.02 -13.38
CA THR A 155 -11.13 12.14 -13.58
C THR A 155 -11.43 12.15 -15.07
N ASP A 156 -12.08 11.10 -15.56
CA ASP A 156 -12.59 11.06 -16.94
C ASP A 156 -14.12 11.22 -16.89
N GLY A 157 -14.66 12.23 -17.59
CA GLY A 157 -16.09 12.50 -17.75
C GLY A 157 -16.61 13.77 -17.07
N ASP A 158 -17.74 14.29 -17.55
CA ASP A 158 -18.48 15.42 -16.94
C ASP A 158 -19.65 14.90 -16.07
N GLY A 159 -19.79 15.41 -14.84
CA GLY A 159 -20.97 15.18 -13.98
C GLY A 159 -21.03 13.81 -13.27
N VAL A 160 -22.21 13.17 -13.28
CA VAL A 160 -22.60 11.96 -12.49
C VAL A 160 -21.73 10.71 -12.78
N ASN A 161 -20.99 10.71 -13.90
CA ASN A 161 -20.15 9.61 -14.33
C ASN A 161 -18.65 9.90 -14.11
N LEU A 162 -18.27 10.31 -12.90
CA LEU A 162 -16.86 10.56 -12.56
C LEU A 162 -16.10 9.24 -12.43
N VAL A 163 -15.21 8.87 -13.33
CA VAL A 163 -14.34 7.72 -13.10
C VAL A 163 -13.12 8.19 -12.30
N VAL A 164 -12.83 7.56 -11.16
CA VAL A 164 -11.67 7.92 -10.32
C VAL A 164 -10.67 6.80 -10.37
N HIS A 165 -9.54 7.07 -11.02
CA HIS A 165 -8.37 6.19 -10.98
C HIS A 165 -7.31 6.80 -10.08
N PHE A 166 -6.89 6.03 -9.07
CA PHE A 166 -5.68 6.33 -8.32
C PHE A 166 -4.49 5.79 -9.09
N THR A 167 -3.65 6.69 -9.60
CA THR A 167 -2.42 6.34 -10.32
C THR A 167 -1.21 6.67 -9.45
N LYS A 168 -0.20 5.81 -9.45
CA LYS A 168 1.11 6.15 -8.87
C LYS A 168 1.84 7.11 -9.82
N LYS A 169 2.08 8.35 -9.38
CA LYS A 169 3.04 9.26 -10.02
C LYS A 169 4.45 8.74 -9.77
N GLU A 170 5.39 8.96 -10.70
CA GLU A 170 6.81 8.78 -10.42
C GLU A 170 7.22 9.78 -9.32
N GLY A 171 7.34 9.28 -8.10
CA GLY A 171 7.71 10.05 -6.92
C GLY A 171 9.13 9.76 -6.46
N ALA A 172 9.63 10.59 -5.53
CA ALA A 172 10.95 10.40 -4.94
C ALA A 172 11.10 8.97 -4.39
N PRO A 173 12.24 8.30 -4.63
CA PRO A 173 12.46 6.92 -4.20
C PRO A 173 12.28 6.78 -2.69
N VAL A 174 11.26 6.02 -2.27
CA VAL A 174 11.01 5.73 -0.86
C VAL A 174 12.13 4.82 -0.36
N ARG A 175 12.96 5.34 0.54
CA ARG A 175 14.09 4.61 1.11
C ARG A 175 13.64 3.81 2.34
N TYR A 176 14.04 2.55 2.43
CA TYR A 176 13.90 1.76 3.64
C TYR A 176 14.95 2.24 4.65
N ILE A 177 14.51 2.72 5.80
CA ILE A 177 15.38 3.08 6.92
C ILE A 177 14.94 2.23 8.11
N GLY A 178 15.88 1.45 8.66
CA GLY A 178 15.63 0.68 9.89
C GLY A 178 15.36 1.63 11.06
N GLY A 179 14.51 1.23 12.01
CA GLY A 179 13.93 2.08 13.05
C GLY A 179 14.87 2.84 14.00
N ASP A 180 16.19 2.80 13.78
CA ASP A 180 17.21 3.43 14.64
C ASP A 180 17.94 4.64 14.00
N ASP A 181 17.56 5.11 12.80
CA ASP A 181 18.17 6.31 12.20
C ASP A 181 17.39 7.60 12.57
N PRO A 182 17.96 8.55 13.34
CA PRO A 182 17.23 9.70 13.89
C PRO A 182 16.93 10.83 12.89
N ALA A 183 17.43 10.76 11.66
CA ALA A 183 17.47 11.91 10.76
C ALA A 183 16.17 12.19 9.98
N ASP A 184 15.31 11.18 9.74
CA ASP A 184 14.11 11.34 8.89
C ASP A 184 12.88 10.58 9.42
N ALA A 185 12.62 10.67 10.72
CA ALA A 185 11.57 9.89 11.39
C ALA A 185 10.13 10.12 10.85
N ALA A 186 9.86 11.21 10.13
CA ALA A 186 8.51 11.52 9.60
C ALA A 186 8.13 10.68 8.38
N ALA A 187 9.09 10.26 7.54
CA ALA A 187 8.85 9.50 6.32
C ALA A 187 8.97 7.97 6.48
N VAL A 188 9.39 7.51 7.67
CA VAL A 188 9.71 6.08 7.93
C VAL A 188 8.48 5.33 8.45
N ARG A 189 7.78 4.63 7.54
CA ARG A 189 6.75 3.65 7.93
C ARG A 189 7.41 2.33 8.34
N GLU A 190 7.21 1.90 9.58
CA GLU A 190 7.60 0.58 10.05
C GLU A 190 6.74 -0.47 9.34
N LEU A 191 7.33 -1.18 8.38
CA LEU A 191 6.72 -2.41 7.86
C LEU A 191 6.98 -3.52 8.86
N ASP A 192 5.95 -4.30 9.18
CA ASP A 192 6.16 -5.57 9.87
C ASP A 192 6.97 -6.49 8.95
N LEU A 193 8.29 -6.49 9.18
CA LEU A 193 9.24 -7.26 8.38
C LEU A 193 8.92 -8.75 8.45
N GLN A 194 8.36 -9.24 9.55
CA GLN A 194 8.03 -10.65 9.71
C GLN A 194 6.82 -11.05 8.86
N LYS A 195 5.83 -10.16 8.71
CA LYS A 195 4.72 -10.34 7.77
C LYS A 195 5.20 -10.29 6.32
N LYS A 196 6.09 -9.35 5.98
CA LYS A 196 6.61 -9.19 4.61
C LYS A 196 7.57 -10.31 4.20
N PHE A 197 8.50 -10.68 5.08
CA PHE A 197 9.51 -11.71 4.87
C PHE A 197 9.16 -12.97 5.68
N TYR A 198 8.08 -13.63 5.28
CA TYR A 198 7.51 -14.75 6.00
C TYR A 198 7.87 -16.12 5.39
N VAL A 199 8.65 -16.16 4.30
CA VAL A 199 8.97 -17.41 3.59
C VAL A 199 10.41 -17.84 3.90
N GLY A 200 10.60 -19.10 4.31
CA GLY A 200 11.95 -19.68 4.48
C GLY A 200 12.53 -20.15 3.15
N ALA A 201 13.86 -20.30 3.06
CA ALA A 201 14.53 -20.79 1.85
C ALA A 201 13.95 -22.12 1.33
N THR A 202 13.69 -23.06 2.24
CA THR A 202 13.13 -24.38 1.91
C THR A 202 11.68 -24.27 1.44
N ASP A 203 10.88 -23.39 2.06
CA ASP A 203 9.49 -23.19 1.68
C ASP A 203 9.39 -22.49 0.32
N LEU A 204 10.29 -21.55 0.04
CA LEU A 204 10.40 -20.89 -1.27
C LEU A 204 10.71 -21.92 -2.37
N ALA A 205 11.68 -22.81 -2.12
CA ALA A 205 12.00 -23.90 -3.05
C ALA A 205 10.79 -24.81 -3.31
N LYS A 206 10.09 -25.23 -2.24
CA LYS A 206 8.87 -26.04 -2.36
C LYS A 206 7.77 -25.34 -3.16
N ARG A 207 7.52 -24.04 -2.91
CA ARG A 207 6.52 -23.26 -3.65
C ARG A 207 6.81 -23.16 -5.14
N LEU A 208 8.08 -23.13 -5.52
CA LEU A 208 8.53 -23.09 -6.92
C LEU A 208 8.62 -24.48 -7.57
N GLY A 209 8.33 -25.56 -6.84
CA GLY A 209 8.51 -26.92 -7.34
C GLY A 209 9.97 -27.31 -7.60
N LEU A 210 10.93 -26.59 -7.01
CA LEU A 210 12.36 -26.81 -7.20
C LEU A 210 12.98 -27.56 -6.02
N THR A 211 14.08 -28.25 -6.27
CA THR A 211 14.92 -28.77 -5.20
C THR A 211 15.70 -27.62 -4.53
N PRO A 212 16.03 -27.72 -3.23
CA PRO A 212 16.80 -26.68 -2.53
C PRO A 212 18.08 -26.20 -3.24
N PRO A 213 18.93 -27.06 -3.84
CA PRO A 213 20.12 -26.61 -4.55
C PRO A 213 19.81 -25.85 -5.86
N LYS A 214 18.75 -26.23 -6.59
CA LYS A 214 18.32 -25.52 -7.81
C LYS A 214 17.72 -24.15 -7.47
N ALA A 215 16.90 -24.09 -6.43
CA ALA A 215 16.35 -22.84 -5.92
C ALA A 215 17.47 -21.89 -5.46
N LYS A 216 18.50 -22.39 -4.77
CA LYS A 216 19.67 -21.59 -4.39
C LYS A 216 20.43 -21.05 -5.62
N ALA A 217 20.68 -21.89 -6.62
CA ALA A 217 21.35 -21.46 -7.85
C ALA A 217 20.57 -20.37 -8.57
N LEU A 218 19.24 -20.50 -8.66
CA LEU A 218 18.37 -19.50 -9.26
C LEU A 218 18.36 -18.19 -8.47
N ARG A 219 18.34 -18.23 -7.13
CA ARG A 219 18.43 -17.02 -6.30
C ARG A 219 19.75 -16.27 -6.52
N VAL A 220 20.86 -17.00 -6.58
CA VAL A 220 22.19 -16.42 -6.84
C VAL A 220 22.24 -15.81 -8.24
N HIS A 221 21.74 -16.52 -9.24
CA HIS A 221 21.70 -16.03 -10.63
C HIS A 221 20.90 -14.74 -10.79
N LEU A 222 19.79 -14.62 -10.06
CA LEU A 222 18.89 -13.46 -10.10
C LEU A 222 19.24 -12.36 -9.09
N GLY A 223 20.28 -12.52 -8.26
CA GLY A 223 20.64 -11.55 -7.22
C GLY A 223 19.58 -11.39 -6.12
N ILE A 224 18.74 -12.41 -5.89
CA ILE A 224 17.60 -12.33 -4.95
C ILE A 224 18.06 -12.14 -3.51
N ASP A 225 19.20 -12.74 -3.13
CA ASP A 225 19.74 -12.64 -1.78
C ASP A 225 20.35 -11.23 -1.51
N GLU A 226 20.56 -10.42 -2.55
CA GLU A 226 21.09 -9.05 -2.50
C GLU A 226 20.00 -7.98 -2.66
N ASP A 227 18.81 -8.38 -3.12
CA ASP A 227 17.67 -7.48 -3.33
C ASP A 227 16.88 -7.27 -2.03
N PHE A 228 16.96 -6.04 -1.50
CA PHE A 228 16.22 -5.60 -0.30
C PHE A 228 14.70 -5.77 -0.39
N GLY A 229 14.12 -5.81 -1.59
CA GLY A 229 12.69 -6.07 -1.81
C GLY A 229 12.32 -7.55 -1.71
N CYS A 230 13.30 -8.45 -1.80
CA CYS A 230 13.12 -9.90 -1.93
C CYS A 230 13.67 -10.70 -0.73
N HIS A 231 14.75 -10.24 -0.10
CA HIS A 231 15.43 -10.95 0.99
C HIS A 231 15.65 -10.05 2.21
N HIS A 232 15.47 -10.64 3.40
CA HIS A 232 15.80 -10.02 4.68
C HIS A 232 16.39 -11.05 5.64
N VAL A 233 17.34 -10.63 6.46
CA VAL A 233 17.97 -11.48 7.48
C VAL A 233 17.57 -10.99 8.86
N PHE A 234 16.80 -11.80 9.58
CA PHE A 234 16.49 -11.52 10.99
C PHE A 234 17.66 -11.97 11.87
N GLU A 235 18.19 -11.08 12.69
CA GLU A 235 19.24 -11.38 13.65
C GLU A 235 18.65 -11.49 15.06
N PHE A 236 18.76 -12.68 15.66
CA PHE A 236 18.34 -12.96 17.04
C PHE A 236 19.58 -13.39 17.85
N GLY A 237 20.27 -12.42 18.44
CA GLY A 237 21.57 -12.64 19.09
C GLY A 237 22.59 -13.15 18.06
N SER A 238 23.07 -14.38 18.24
CA SER A 238 23.99 -15.04 17.30
C SER A 238 23.28 -15.76 16.13
N THR A 239 21.96 -15.88 16.18
CA THR A 239 21.21 -16.64 15.16
C THR A 239 20.79 -15.70 14.02
N ARG A 240 21.18 -16.05 12.79
CA ARG A 240 20.77 -15.35 11.57
C ARG A 240 19.76 -16.18 10.79
N ILE A 241 18.58 -15.62 10.57
CA ILE A 241 17.47 -16.31 9.87
C ILE A 241 17.16 -15.54 8.58
N SER A 242 17.61 -16.08 7.45
CA SER A 242 17.25 -15.57 6.12
C SER A 242 15.80 -15.89 5.78
N ARG A 243 15.05 -14.87 5.40
CA ARG A 243 13.65 -14.95 5.00
C ARG A 243 13.41 -14.16 3.71
N PHE A 244 12.39 -14.58 2.97
CA PHE A 244 12.08 -14.08 1.65
C PHE A 244 10.64 -13.56 1.59
N SER A 245 10.42 -12.56 0.74
CA SER A 245 9.10 -11.99 0.48
C SER A 245 8.42 -12.66 -0.72
N ASP A 246 7.14 -12.33 -0.95
CA ASP A 246 6.42 -12.80 -2.13
C ASP A 246 6.99 -12.22 -3.45
N ASN A 247 7.73 -11.10 -3.40
CA ASN A 247 8.46 -10.59 -4.56
C ASN A 247 9.57 -11.54 -5.01
N ALA A 248 10.26 -12.19 -4.06
CA ALA A 248 11.27 -13.19 -4.39
C ALA A 248 10.63 -14.37 -5.14
N PHE A 249 9.46 -14.83 -4.68
CA PHE A 249 8.71 -15.88 -5.36
C PHE A 249 8.29 -15.47 -6.77
N ARG A 250 7.73 -14.25 -6.93
CA ARG A 250 7.28 -13.75 -8.23
C ARG A 250 8.43 -13.66 -9.23
N LYS A 251 9.54 -13.00 -8.85
CA LYS A 251 10.73 -12.88 -9.72
C LYS A 251 11.30 -14.24 -10.12
N MET A 252 11.41 -15.16 -9.16
CA MET A 252 11.93 -16.51 -9.46
C MET A 252 10.97 -17.30 -10.35
N ARG A 253 9.66 -17.12 -10.20
CA ARG A 253 8.65 -17.81 -11.03
C ARG A 253 8.65 -17.28 -12.47
N GLU A 254 8.64 -15.96 -12.65
CA GLU A 254 8.72 -15.33 -13.99
C GLU A 254 10.03 -15.69 -14.71
N ALA A 255 11.12 -15.83 -13.97
CA ALA A 255 12.40 -16.26 -14.50
C ALA A 255 12.35 -17.72 -15.01
N LEU A 256 11.59 -18.61 -14.34
CA LEU A 256 11.44 -20.01 -14.77
C LEU A 256 10.69 -20.15 -16.10
N ASP A 257 9.86 -19.18 -16.47
CA ASP A 257 9.15 -19.21 -17.76
C ASP A 257 10.11 -18.97 -18.94
N ASN A 258 11.25 -18.33 -18.71
CA ASN A 258 12.18 -17.87 -19.75
C ASN A 258 13.58 -18.50 -19.67
N LEU A 259 13.93 -19.17 -18.58
CA LEU A 259 15.29 -19.67 -18.31
C LEU A 259 15.30 -21.19 -18.08
N ASP A 260 16.35 -21.83 -18.61
CA ASP A 260 16.62 -23.25 -18.35
C ASP A 260 17.30 -23.42 -16.98
N ILE A 261 16.52 -23.92 -16.02
CA ILE A 261 16.97 -24.15 -14.65
C ILE A 261 18.12 -25.15 -14.55
N GLU A 262 18.23 -26.11 -15.48
CA GLU A 262 19.32 -27.10 -15.46
C GLU A 262 20.64 -26.45 -15.87
N GLN A 263 20.63 -25.58 -16.88
CA GLN A 263 21.82 -24.83 -17.28
C GLN A 263 22.32 -23.92 -16.17
N ILE A 264 21.40 -23.21 -15.50
CA ILE A 264 21.72 -22.35 -14.35
C ILE A 264 22.30 -23.20 -13.22
N TRP A 265 21.68 -24.32 -12.88
CA TRP A 265 22.16 -25.17 -11.80
C TRP A 265 23.56 -25.73 -12.08
N GLN A 266 23.85 -26.13 -13.32
CA GLN A 266 25.18 -26.60 -13.72
C GLN A 266 26.23 -25.47 -13.69
N ALA A 267 25.88 -24.26 -14.13
CA ALA A 267 26.78 -23.10 -14.10
C ALA A 267 27.18 -22.69 -12.67
N HIS A 268 26.29 -22.92 -11.69
CA HIS A 268 26.52 -22.64 -10.28
C HIS A 268 26.95 -23.86 -9.45
N ARG A 269 27.25 -25.00 -10.10
CA ARG A 269 27.74 -26.22 -9.47
C ARG A 269 29.24 -26.09 -9.21
N ARG A 270 29.61 -25.48 -8.08
CA ARG A 270 30.95 -25.55 -7.49
C ARG A 270 30.89 -26.24 -6.14
#